data_AF-A0A2K0W1Z0-F1
#
_entry.id   AF-A0A2K0W1Z0-F1
#
_cell.length_a   1.000
_cell.length_b   1.000
_cell.length_c   1.000
_cell.angle_alpha   90.00
_cell.angle_beta   90.00
_cell.angle_gamma   90.00
#
_symmetry.space_group_name_H-M   'P 1'
#
loop_
_entity.id
_entity.type
_entity.pdbx_description
1 polymer ?
#
loop_
_entity_poly.entity_id
_entity_poly.type
_entity_poly.pdbx_seq_one_letter_code
_entity_poly.pdbx_strand_id
1 'polypeptide(L)'
;MDRPAKRQRMEEPDAQTPESLQRSVSPPKKRDRKPAVVKSPWQLTWIRDLPEGDNQDAVTLKDLLSDPLISECWEFNFLHDIPFLMDSFDPDTRHLVKVHLVHGFWKREDVNRIALEAAASEFENVKIHIAPMPEMFGTHHSKMMILFRHDDTAQVIIHTANMIPKDWTNMTNGVWKSPLLPKLSGAQSIQASPEDHSVGSGQRFKIDLLNYLKAYDRRKIICKPLTDKLTHYDFSSIKAALVASVPGKHDSRDMSETSWGWAALKRCLQHVPCQDHGDSDIVVQVSSIATLGAKDDWLQKTLLESLTRSKTPSLGRPRFKVVFPTADEIRPSLDGYASGGSIHTKIQSSQQAKQLEYLRPIFYHWANDSPRGASEFNFYVVLGLFA
;
A
#
# COMPACT_ATOMS: atom_id res chain seq x y z
N MET A 1 -5.28 -103.68 -45.94
CA MET A 1 -5.21 -102.73 -47.06
C MET A 1 -4.21 -101.66 -46.67
N ASP A 2 -3.08 -101.64 -47.37
CA ASP A 2 -1.98 -100.70 -47.18
C ASP A 2 -2.30 -99.29 -47.71
N ARG A 3 -1.63 -98.30 -47.11
CA ARG A 3 -1.78 -96.85 -47.32
C ARG A 3 -1.39 -96.38 -48.73
N PRO A 4 -1.75 -95.14 -49.10
CA PRO A 4 -0.71 -94.10 -49.11
C PRO A 4 -1.15 -92.68 -48.69
N ALA A 5 -0.15 -91.86 -48.35
CA ALA A 5 -0.17 -90.39 -48.22
C ALA A 5 -0.30 -89.72 -49.62
N LYS A 6 -0.57 -88.43 -49.85
CA LYS A 6 -0.36 -87.15 -49.14
C LYS A 6 -1.12 -86.05 -49.95
N ARG A 7 -1.60 -84.94 -49.35
CA ARG A 7 -1.56 -83.61 -49.98
C ARG A 7 -1.56 -82.48 -48.95
N GLN A 8 -0.81 -81.43 -49.30
CA GLN A 8 -0.21 -80.38 -48.47
C GLN A 8 -1.14 -79.23 -48.08
N ARG A 9 -0.71 -78.55 -47.02
CA ARG A 9 -1.21 -77.33 -46.36
C ARG A 9 -1.01 -76.07 -47.23
N MET A 10 -1.98 -75.16 -47.21
CA MET A 10 -1.78 -73.71 -47.44
C MET A 10 -2.06 -72.99 -46.12
N GLU A 11 -1.17 -72.07 -45.75
CA GLU A 11 -1.27 -71.18 -44.59
C GLU A 11 -1.93 -69.86 -45.02
N GLU A 12 -2.81 -69.32 -44.17
CA GLU A 12 -3.23 -67.91 -44.25
C GLU A 12 -2.55 -67.08 -43.14
N PRO A 13 -2.23 -65.80 -43.39
CA PRO A 13 -1.31 -65.03 -42.56
C PRO A 13 -2.00 -64.26 -41.42
N ASP A 14 -1.25 -64.06 -40.34
CA ASP A 14 -1.52 -63.25 -39.15
C ASP A 14 -2.19 -61.90 -39.45
N ALA A 15 -3.41 -61.69 -38.94
CA ALA A 15 -3.96 -60.36 -38.71
C ALA A 15 -3.55 -59.89 -37.31
N GLN A 16 -2.41 -59.21 -37.22
CA GLN A 16 -1.97 -58.51 -36.01
C GLN A 16 -3.00 -57.44 -35.61
N THR A 17 -3.68 -57.63 -34.49
CA THR A 17 -4.42 -56.56 -33.81
C THR A 17 -3.46 -55.39 -33.51
N PRO A 18 -3.78 -54.14 -33.88
CA PRO A 18 -2.93 -52.99 -33.58
C PRO A 18 -2.71 -52.84 -32.06
N GLU A 19 -1.45 -52.64 -31.63
CA GLU A 19 -1.08 -52.40 -30.21
C GLU A 19 -1.85 -51.23 -29.56
N SER A 20 -2.45 -50.34 -30.36
CA SER A 20 -3.26 -49.20 -29.90
C SER A 20 -4.56 -49.59 -29.18
N LEU A 21 -5.00 -50.84 -29.30
CA LEU A 21 -6.23 -51.36 -28.65
C LEU A 21 -5.96 -52.20 -27.40
N GLN A 22 -4.69 -52.37 -26.98
CA GLN A 22 -4.32 -53.16 -25.80
C GLN A 22 -4.08 -52.34 -24.52
N ARG A 23 -4.23 -51.01 -24.55
CA ARG A 23 -4.05 -50.15 -23.37
C ARG A 23 -5.39 -49.67 -22.83
N SER A 24 -5.65 -49.94 -21.55
CA SER A 24 -6.72 -49.30 -20.78
C SER A 24 -6.50 -47.78 -20.79
N VAL A 25 -7.41 -47.03 -21.42
CA VAL A 25 -7.43 -45.56 -21.34
C VAL A 25 -7.83 -45.18 -19.92
N SER A 26 -6.84 -45.00 -19.06
CA SER A 26 -7.06 -44.40 -17.73
C SER A 26 -7.46 -42.93 -17.94
N PRO A 27 -8.48 -42.41 -17.24
CA PRO A 27 -8.80 -40.99 -17.27
C PRO A 27 -7.54 -40.18 -16.94
N PRO A 28 -7.26 -39.07 -17.62
CA PRO A 28 -6.12 -38.23 -17.29
C PRO A 28 -6.22 -37.85 -15.81
N LYS A 29 -5.18 -38.16 -15.02
CA LYS A 29 -5.08 -37.73 -13.63
C LYS A 29 -5.33 -36.22 -13.61
N LYS A 30 -6.41 -35.78 -12.95
CA LYS A 30 -6.61 -34.36 -12.64
C LYS A 30 -5.33 -33.92 -11.95
N ARG A 31 -4.52 -33.10 -12.63
CA ARG A 31 -3.40 -32.41 -12.01
C ARG A 31 -4.05 -31.48 -11.00
N ASP A 32 -4.04 -31.86 -9.73
CA ASP A 32 -4.29 -30.93 -8.63
C ASP A 32 -3.21 -29.86 -8.73
N ARG A 33 -3.49 -28.80 -9.50
CA ARG A 33 -2.68 -27.59 -9.50
C ARG A 33 -2.87 -27.00 -8.12
N LYS A 34 -1.97 -27.34 -7.20
CA LYS A 34 -1.87 -26.64 -5.92
C LYS A 34 -1.81 -25.14 -6.25
N PRO A 35 -2.68 -24.31 -5.65
CA PRO A 35 -2.65 -22.89 -5.90
C PRO A 35 -1.25 -22.36 -5.60
N ALA A 36 -0.71 -21.55 -6.51
CA ALA A 36 0.57 -20.91 -6.28
C ALA A 36 0.40 -19.90 -5.15
N VAL A 37 0.96 -20.19 -3.98
CA VAL A 37 0.99 -19.25 -2.86
C VAL A 37 2.05 -18.22 -3.17
N VAL A 38 1.64 -16.95 -3.28
CA VAL A 38 2.54 -15.81 -3.48
C VAL A 38 2.54 -15.02 -2.19
N LYS A 39 3.73 -14.67 -1.68
CA LYS A 39 3.85 -13.80 -0.52
C LYS A 39 3.21 -12.44 -0.84
N SER A 40 2.41 -11.92 0.08
CA SER A 40 1.86 -10.58 -0.02
C SER A 40 3.01 -9.56 -0.08
N PRO A 41 2.94 -8.55 -0.98
CA PRO A 41 3.88 -7.43 -0.97
C PRO A 41 3.61 -6.45 0.19
N TRP A 42 2.50 -6.66 0.91
CA TRP A 42 2.10 -5.91 2.09
C TRP A 42 2.31 -6.75 3.34
N GLN A 43 2.88 -6.13 4.37
CA GLN A 43 3.01 -6.68 5.71
C GLN A 43 2.24 -5.80 6.69
N LEU A 44 1.87 -6.37 7.82
CA LEU A 44 1.31 -5.62 8.95
C LEU A 44 2.43 -5.32 9.95
N THR A 45 2.26 -4.26 10.74
CA THR A 45 3.14 -4.03 11.89
C THR A 45 2.91 -5.10 12.95
N TRP A 46 3.99 -5.53 13.59
CA TRP A 46 3.94 -6.47 14.71
C TRP A 46 3.20 -5.84 15.89
N ILE A 47 2.31 -6.60 16.53
CA ILE A 47 1.48 -6.15 17.64
C ILE A 47 1.93 -6.83 18.94
N ARG A 48 2.30 -6.02 19.94
CA ARG A 48 2.91 -6.52 21.18
C ARG A 48 2.04 -7.47 21.97
N ASP A 49 0.77 -7.13 22.09
CA ASP A 49 -0.13 -7.85 22.98
C ASP A 49 -0.95 -8.93 22.24
N LEU A 50 -0.51 -9.32 21.03
CA LEU A 50 -1.03 -10.49 20.30
C LEU A 50 -0.11 -11.73 20.46
N PRO A 51 -0.67 -12.95 20.40
CA PRO A 51 0.11 -14.18 20.29
C PRO A 51 1.07 -14.16 19.11
N GLU A 52 2.22 -14.82 19.25
CA GLU A 52 3.24 -14.88 18.18
C GLU A 52 2.71 -15.46 16.86
N GLY A 53 1.75 -16.38 16.93
CA GLY A 53 1.09 -16.95 15.75
C GLY A 53 0.33 -15.92 14.91
N ASP A 54 -0.23 -14.88 15.54
CA ASP A 54 -0.96 -13.80 14.86
C ASP A 54 -0.01 -12.74 14.28
N ASN A 55 1.23 -12.72 14.73
CA ASN A 55 2.30 -11.85 14.24
C ASN A 55 3.15 -12.50 13.13
N GLN A 56 2.73 -13.65 12.60
CA GLN A 56 3.43 -14.30 11.48
C GLN A 56 3.54 -13.35 10.28
N ASP A 57 4.74 -13.19 9.74
CA ASP A 57 5.08 -12.27 8.63
C ASP A 57 4.83 -10.77 8.93
N ALA A 58 4.52 -10.39 10.17
CA ALA A 58 4.47 -8.99 10.60
C ALA A 58 5.88 -8.40 10.76
N VAL A 59 5.99 -7.08 10.85
CA VAL A 59 7.26 -6.36 10.97
C VAL A 59 7.25 -5.34 12.10
N THR A 60 8.31 -5.31 12.88
CA THR A 60 8.60 -4.20 13.80
C THR A 60 9.29 -3.06 13.05
N LEU A 61 9.40 -1.88 13.66
CA LEU A 61 10.23 -0.81 13.10
C LEU A 61 11.71 -1.20 13.05
N LYS A 62 12.19 -2.00 14.03
CA LYS A 62 13.57 -2.51 14.06
C LYS A 62 13.85 -3.42 12.87
N ASP A 63 12.92 -4.28 12.47
CA ASP A 63 13.06 -5.10 11.24
C ASP A 63 13.23 -4.27 9.96
N LEU A 64 12.85 -2.99 9.99
CA LEU A 64 13.00 -2.06 8.86
C LEU A 64 14.28 -1.23 8.92
N LEU A 65 14.79 -0.91 10.11
CA LEU A 65 15.83 0.10 10.33
C LEU A 65 17.11 -0.41 11.00
N SER A 66 17.12 -1.62 11.57
CA SER A 66 18.27 -2.15 12.31
C SER A 66 19.32 -2.82 11.43
N ASP A 67 19.27 -2.65 10.10
CA ASP A 67 20.33 -3.14 9.22
C ASP A 67 21.51 -2.15 9.25
N PRO A 68 22.72 -2.59 9.67
CA PRO A 68 23.88 -1.72 9.81
C PRO A 68 24.36 -1.12 8.48
N LEU A 69 23.91 -1.65 7.34
CA LEU A 69 24.24 -1.12 6.01
C LEU A 69 23.45 0.15 5.67
N ILE A 70 22.43 0.54 6.43
CA ILE A 70 21.71 1.79 6.20
C ILE A 70 22.64 2.97 6.46
N SER A 71 22.82 3.80 5.44
CA SER A 71 23.72 4.97 5.46
C SER A 71 22.96 6.30 5.57
N GLU A 72 21.72 6.33 5.08
CA GLU A 72 20.87 7.52 5.04
C GLU A 72 19.40 7.10 5.03
N CYS A 73 18.59 7.81 5.81
CA CYS A 73 17.15 7.58 5.94
C CYS A 73 16.43 8.92 5.76
N TRP A 74 15.52 8.98 4.78
CA TRP A 74 14.53 10.06 4.68
C TRP A 74 13.19 9.56 5.20
N GLU A 75 12.76 10.08 6.34
CA GLU A 75 11.53 9.73 7.02
C GLU A 75 10.53 10.88 6.85
N PHE A 76 9.38 10.58 6.24
CA PHE A 76 8.28 11.50 6.04
C PHE A 76 7.17 11.08 6.99
N ASN A 77 6.70 11.97 7.86
CA ASN A 77 5.61 11.65 8.77
C ASN A 77 4.80 12.86 9.24
N PHE A 78 3.67 12.57 9.90
CA PHE A 78 2.89 13.58 10.60
C PHE A 78 3.41 13.81 12.02
N LEU A 79 3.51 12.75 12.83
CA LEU A 79 4.09 12.80 14.19
C LEU A 79 5.42 12.08 14.25
N HIS A 80 6.34 12.63 15.04
CA HIS A 80 7.69 12.12 15.21
C HIS A 80 8.08 12.12 16.69
N ASP A 81 8.65 11.00 17.12
CA ASP A 81 9.42 10.83 18.34
C ASP A 81 10.85 10.48 17.90
N ILE A 82 11.76 11.46 17.97
CA ILE A 82 13.13 11.32 17.45
C ILE A 82 13.91 10.27 18.25
N PRO A 83 13.94 10.28 19.60
CA PRO A 83 14.57 9.20 20.35
C PRO A 83 14.05 7.80 19.98
N PHE A 84 12.74 7.63 19.82
CA PHE A 84 12.14 6.35 19.41
C PHE A 84 12.61 5.90 18.02
N LEU A 85 12.64 6.82 17.04
CA LEU A 85 13.17 6.53 15.70
C LEU A 85 14.65 6.16 15.78
N MET A 86 15.45 6.93 16.52
CA MET A 86 16.90 6.71 16.65
C MET A 86 17.24 5.41 17.38
N ASP A 87 16.42 4.94 18.32
CA ASP A 87 16.55 3.62 18.97
C ASP A 87 16.20 2.44 18.03
N SER A 88 15.56 2.72 16.90
CA SER A 88 15.18 1.69 15.94
C SER A 88 16.28 1.35 14.93
N PHE A 89 17.30 2.20 14.82
CA PHE A 89 18.51 1.91 14.04
C PHE A 89 19.46 0.97 14.80
N ASP A 90 20.38 0.36 14.06
CA ASP A 90 21.43 -0.47 14.63
C ASP A 90 22.27 0.31 15.68
N PRO A 91 22.45 -0.19 16.91
CA PRO A 91 23.15 0.55 17.96
C PRO A 91 24.58 0.96 17.62
N ASP A 92 25.29 0.16 16.81
CA ASP A 92 26.68 0.39 16.46
C ASP A 92 26.82 1.41 15.32
N THR A 93 25.83 1.52 14.43
CA THR A 93 25.89 2.44 13.28
C THR A 93 24.94 3.63 13.34
N ARG A 94 23.97 3.69 14.27
CA ARG A 94 22.93 4.73 14.33
C ARG A 94 23.44 6.17 14.30
N HIS A 95 24.63 6.43 14.83
CA HIS A 95 25.26 7.74 14.88
C HIS A 95 25.89 8.16 13.53
N LEU A 96 26.10 7.20 12.62
CA LEU A 96 26.64 7.41 11.28
C LEU A 96 25.54 7.60 10.23
N VAL A 97 24.32 7.13 10.51
CA VAL A 97 23.18 7.24 9.59
C VAL A 97 22.80 8.70 9.41
N LYS A 98 22.73 9.19 8.18
CA LYS A 98 22.18 10.53 7.91
C LYS A 98 20.66 10.48 7.96
N VAL A 99 20.05 11.08 8.97
CA VAL A 99 18.59 11.03 9.15
C VAL A 99 17.96 12.35 8.74
N HIS A 100 16.99 12.29 7.83
CA HIS A 100 16.25 13.43 7.31
C HIS A 100 14.78 13.29 7.65
N LEU A 101 14.25 14.14 8.54
CA LEU A 101 12.85 14.11 8.97
C LEU A 101 12.05 15.17 8.22
N VAL A 102 10.99 14.78 7.52
CA VAL A 102 10.13 15.67 6.75
C VAL A 102 8.75 15.75 7.41
N HIS A 103 8.43 16.93 7.96
CA HIS A 103 7.22 17.15 8.77
C HIS A 103 6.41 18.37 8.30
N GLY A 104 5.13 18.40 8.69
CA GLY A 104 4.18 19.46 8.28
C GLY A 104 4.02 20.65 9.24
N PHE A 105 4.76 20.71 10.36
CA PHE A 105 4.61 21.80 11.34
C PHE A 105 5.21 23.11 10.83
N TRP A 106 4.45 23.83 10.01
CA TRP A 106 4.93 24.99 9.25
C TRP A 106 4.91 26.31 10.02
N LYS A 107 4.04 26.44 11.03
CA LYS A 107 3.96 27.61 11.91
C LYS A 107 5.13 27.62 12.87
N ARG A 108 5.74 28.78 13.12
CA ARG A 108 6.95 28.88 13.97
C ARG A 108 6.62 28.70 15.44
N GLU A 109 5.46 29.19 15.83
CA GLU A 109 4.88 29.15 17.17
C GLU A 109 4.17 27.83 17.52
N ASP A 110 4.17 26.86 16.60
CA ASP A 110 3.60 25.54 16.86
C ASP A 110 4.43 24.82 17.93
N VAL A 111 3.79 24.43 19.03
CA VAL A 111 4.45 23.75 20.15
C VAL A 111 5.09 22.44 19.71
N ASN A 112 4.45 21.71 18.77
CA ASN A 112 5.01 20.46 18.24
C ASN A 112 6.26 20.72 17.42
N ARG A 113 6.32 21.83 16.67
CA ARG A 113 7.53 22.23 15.95
C ARG A 113 8.67 22.55 16.91
N ILE A 114 8.40 23.35 17.94
CA ILE A 114 9.42 23.75 18.92
C ILE A 114 9.97 22.51 19.64
N ALA A 115 9.09 21.60 20.05
CA ALA A 115 9.49 20.34 20.68
C ALA A 115 10.33 19.46 19.73
N LEU A 116 9.94 19.37 18.46
CA LEU A 116 10.68 18.60 17.45
C LEU A 116 12.06 19.20 17.15
N GLU A 117 12.15 20.54 17.06
CA GLU A 117 13.41 21.27 16.88
C GLU A 117 14.35 21.05 18.07
N ALA A 118 13.82 21.09 19.30
CA ALA A 118 14.59 20.79 20.51
C ALA A 118 15.10 19.34 20.53
N ALA A 119 14.23 18.35 20.27
CA ALA A 119 14.63 16.95 20.24
C ALA A 119 15.66 16.66 19.14
N ALA A 120 15.53 17.29 17.97
CA ALA A 120 16.49 17.13 16.88
C ALA A 120 17.88 17.68 17.25
N SER A 121 17.95 18.70 18.10
CA SER A 121 19.22 19.31 18.51
C SER A 121 20.09 18.38 19.39
N GLU A 122 19.51 17.30 19.92
CA GLU A 122 20.22 16.28 20.70
C GLU A 122 20.96 15.25 19.82
N PHE A 123 20.73 15.27 18.50
CA PHE A 123 21.31 14.33 17.53
C PHE A 123 22.01 15.06 16.39
N GLU A 124 23.34 14.98 16.35
CA GLU A 124 24.17 15.66 15.32
C GLU A 124 23.89 15.19 13.88
N ASN A 125 23.41 13.95 13.73
CA ASN A 125 23.15 13.31 12.45
C ASN A 125 21.67 13.40 11.99
N VAL A 126 20.82 14.13 12.72
CA VAL A 126 19.42 14.35 12.38
C VAL A 126 19.21 15.75 11.78
N LYS A 127 18.55 15.80 10.63
CA LYS A 127 18.15 17.04 9.97
C LYS A 127 16.65 17.08 9.73
N ILE A 128 16.00 18.12 10.23
CA ILE A 128 14.56 18.33 10.01
C ILE A 128 14.30 19.21 8.78
N HIS A 129 13.18 18.94 8.11
CA HIS A 129 12.71 19.64 6.92
C HIS A 129 11.22 19.91 7.02
N ILE A 130 10.83 21.15 6.74
CA ILE A 130 9.43 21.59 6.84
C ILE A 130 8.78 21.50 5.47
N ALA A 131 7.81 20.61 5.31
CA ALA A 131 7.02 20.50 4.09
C ALA A 131 6.23 21.80 3.82
N PRO A 132 6.12 22.25 2.55
CA PRO A 132 5.34 23.43 2.24
C PRO A 132 3.84 23.18 2.46
N MET A 133 3.24 23.96 3.35
CA MET A 133 1.80 23.90 3.65
C MET A 133 1.11 25.19 3.18
N PRO A 134 0.78 25.30 1.87
CA PRO A 134 0.18 26.51 1.32
C PRO A 134 -1.29 26.71 1.73
N GLU A 135 -1.99 25.62 2.05
CA GLU A 135 -3.40 25.63 2.43
C GLU A 135 -3.56 25.65 3.96
N MET A 136 -4.42 26.54 4.47
CA MET A 136 -4.57 26.80 5.92
C MET A 136 -4.94 25.55 6.74
N PHE A 137 -5.70 24.64 6.16
CA PHE A 137 -6.16 23.39 6.77
C PHE A 137 -5.48 22.15 6.18
N GLY A 138 -4.43 22.34 5.37
CA GLY A 138 -3.65 21.22 4.87
C GLY A 138 -2.88 20.55 6.01
N THR A 139 -2.67 19.24 5.88
CA THR A 139 -1.78 18.48 6.75
C THR A 139 -0.82 17.64 5.91
N HIS A 140 0.43 17.53 6.35
CA HIS A 140 1.38 16.57 5.79
C HIS A 140 1.15 15.21 6.47
N HIS A 141 0.55 14.27 5.76
CA HIS A 141 0.16 12.95 6.31
C HIS A 141 0.98 11.79 5.78
N SER A 142 1.81 12.03 4.76
CA SER A 142 2.59 10.99 4.11
C SER A 142 3.53 10.32 5.11
N LYS A 143 3.57 8.99 5.04
CA LYS A 143 4.31 8.09 5.91
C LYS A 143 5.17 7.20 5.04
N MET A 144 6.42 7.59 4.90
CA MET A 144 7.33 7.00 3.94
C MET A 144 8.75 7.07 4.47
N MET A 145 9.49 5.97 4.30
CA MET A 145 10.93 5.93 4.50
C MET A 145 11.61 5.66 3.17
N ILE A 146 12.65 6.44 2.85
CA ILE A 146 13.55 6.15 1.73
C ILE A 146 14.94 5.93 2.29
N LEU A 147 15.42 4.69 2.15
CA LEU A 147 16.68 4.23 2.71
C LEU A 147 17.72 4.17 1.60
N PHE A 148 18.94 4.62 1.90
CA PHE A 148 20.12 4.37 1.07
C PHE A 148 21.14 3.59 1.87
N ARG A 149 21.81 2.66 1.21
CA ARG A 149 22.67 1.68 1.87
C ARG A 149 24.10 1.72 1.34
N HIS A 150 25.02 1.25 2.17
CA HIS A 150 26.45 1.14 1.86
C HIS A 150 26.75 0.11 0.76
N ASP A 151 25.84 -0.83 0.51
CA ASP A 151 25.92 -1.84 -0.56
C ASP A 151 25.42 -1.32 -1.93
N ASP A 152 25.34 0.01 -2.10
CA ASP A 152 24.85 0.66 -3.32
C ASP A 152 23.41 0.24 -3.69
N THR A 153 22.57 0.00 -2.70
CA THR A 153 21.12 -0.18 -2.88
C THR A 153 20.29 0.90 -2.19
N ALA A 154 19.09 1.13 -2.69
CA ALA A 154 18.08 1.95 -2.06
C ALA A 154 16.80 1.15 -1.79
N GLN A 155 15.93 1.63 -0.91
CA GLN A 155 14.64 1.03 -0.66
C GLN A 155 13.60 2.10 -0.37
N VAL A 156 12.40 1.93 -0.90
CA VAL A 156 11.23 2.76 -0.61
C VAL A 156 10.28 1.96 0.26
N ILE A 157 9.89 2.51 1.40
CA ILE A 157 8.93 1.92 2.33
C ILE A 157 7.79 2.92 2.49
N ILE A 158 6.55 2.50 2.22
CA ILE A 158 5.35 3.32 2.42
C ILE A 158 4.51 2.61 3.48
N HIS A 159 4.13 3.32 4.54
CA HIS A 159 3.40 2.73 5.67
C HIS A 159 2.30 3.65 6.21
N THR A 160 1.60 3.23 7.26
CA THR A 160 0.47 3.98 7.84
C THR A 160 0.69 4.44 9.27
N ALA A 161 1.72 3.92 9.95
CA ALA A 161 2.07 4.28 11.32
C ALA A 161 2.74 5.66 11.42
N ASN A 162 2.32 6.49 12.37
CA ASN A 162 3.13 7.63 12.77
C ASN A 162 4.44 7.17 13.41
N MET A 163 5.48 8.01 13.38
CA MET A 163 6.79 7.66 13.94
C MET A 163 6.82 7.89 15.45
N ILE A 164 5.93 7.22 16.18
CA ILE A 164 5.78 7.28 17.63
C ILE A 164 5.53 5.87 18.20
N PRO A 165 5.89 5.58 19.46
CA PRO A 165 5.74 4.24 20.04
C PRO A 165 4.32 3.67 19.92
N LYS A 166 3.30 4.50 20.14
CA LYS A 166 1.89 4.09 20.13
C LYS A 166 1.49 3.36 18.84
N ASP A 167 1.84 3.93 17.69
CA ASP A 167 1.43 3.41 16.38
C ASP A 167 2.20 2.13 15.99
N TRP A 168 3.38 1.91 16.58
CA TRP A 168 4.21 0.71 16.35
C TRP A 168 4.07 -0.36 17.44
N THR A 169 3.11 -0.19 18.36
CA THR A 169 2.93 -1.10 19.50
C THR A 169 1.71 -2.00 19.32
N ASN A 170 0.49 -1.45 19.43
CA ASN A 170 -0.75 -2.22 19.47
C ASN A 170 -1.76 -1.80 18.40
N MET A 171 -1.33 -0.96 17.46
CA MET A 171 -2.16 -0.49 16.36
C MET A 171 -1.89 -1.31 15.10
N THR A 172 -2.97 -1.72 14.41
CA THR A 172 -2.85 -2.33 13.09
C THR A 172 -2.42 -1.28 12.08
N ASN A 173 -1.18 -1.39 11.60
CA ASN A 173 -0.65 -0.55 10.52
C ASN A 173 -0.17 -1.41 9.35
N GLY A 174 -0.28 -0.86 8.15
CA GLY A 174 0.20 -1.49 6.91
C GLY A 174 1.59 -0.99 6.54
N VAL A 175 2.40 -1.88 5.97
CA VAL A 175 3.73 -1.59 5.45
C VAL A 175 3.87 -2.22 4.05
N TRP A 176 4.22 -1.40 3.07
CA TRP A 176 4.71 -1.85 1.78
C TRP A 176 6.20 -1.53 1.67
N LYS A 177 6.98 -2.52 1.24
CA LYS A 177 8.41 -2.37 0.95
C LYS A 177 8.66 -2.62 -0.51
N SER A 178 9.39 -1.73 -1.16
CA SER A 178 9.99 -2.04 -2.45
C SER A 178 11.02 -3.17 -2.28
N PRO A 179 11.34 -3.92 -3.35
CA PRO A 179 12.61 -4.63 -3.42
C PRO A 179 13.79 -3.68 -3.19
N LEU A 180 14.97 -4.21 -2.88
CA LEU A 180 16.20 -3.43 -2.93
C LEU A 180 16.45 -2.97 -4.37
N LEU A 181 16.66 -1.68 -4.52
CA LEU A 181 16.81 -0.98 -5.79
C LEU A 181 18.30 -0.80 -6.02
N PRO A 182 18.92 -1.50 -6.99
CA PRO A 182 20.36 -1.38 -7.20
C PRO A 182 20.71 -0.04 -7.83
N LYS A 183 21.89 0.49 -7.50
CA LYS A 183 22.44 1.68 -8.13
C LYS A 183 22.82 1.40 -9.58
N LEU A 184 22.60 2.39 -10.42
CA LEU A 184 22.92 2.42 -11.83
C LEU A 184 24.33 2.95 -12.05
N SER A 185 24.95 2.57 -13.16
CA SER A 185 26.24 3.11 -13.61
C SER A 185 26.18 4.59 -13.99
N GLY A 186 24.99 5.14 -14.23
CA GLY A 186 24.75 6.56 -14.49
C GLY A 186 23.32 6.96 -14.14
N ALA A 187 23.08 8.27 -14.05
CA ALA A 187 21.73 8.79 -13.83
C ALA A 187 20.82 8.43 -15.02
N GLN A 188 19.61 7.94 -14.74
CA GLN A 188 18.58 7.83 -15.76
C GLN A 188 18.04 9.22 -16.10
N SER A 189 17.96 9.54 -17.40
CA SER A 189 17.17 10.68 -17.86
C SER A 189 15.69 10.38 -17.66
N ILE A 190 14.98 11.27 -16.98
CA ILE A 190 13.55 11.14 -16.67
C ILE A 190 12.82 12.28 -17.36
N GLN A 191 13.03 12.39 -18.67
CA GLN A 191 12.31 13.30 -19.56
C GLN A 191 11.08 12.63 -20.20
N ALA A 192 10.78 11.38 -19.84
CA ALA A 192 9.60 10.66 -20.34
C ALA A 192 8.32 11.14 -19.66
N SER A 193 7.25 11.24 -20.45
CA SER A 193 5.91 11.46 -19.92
C SER A 193 5.52 10.24 -19.07
N PRO A 194 4.78 10.40 -17.95
CA PRO A 194 4.28 9.25 -17.21
C PRO A 194 3.51 8.27 -18.12
N GLU A 195 2.79 8.76 -19.13
CA GLU A 195 1.99 7.93 -20.05
C GLU A 195 2.80 7.01 -20.95
N ASP A 196 4.11 7.28 -21.13
CA ASP A 196 5.02 6.42 -21.89
C ASP A 196 5.29 5.08 -21.19
N HIS A 197 4.91 4.97 -19.91
CA HIS A 197 5.11 3.79 -19.08
C HIS A 197 3.80 3.26 -18.53
N SER A 198 3.65 1.93 -18.54
CA SER A 198 2.44 1.27 -18.06
C SER A 198 2.24 1.51 -16.55
N VAL A 199 0.99 1.73 -16.15
CA VAL A 199 0.60 1.76 -14.74
C VAL A 199 1.02 0.46 -14.06
N GLY A 200 1.65 0.58 -12.89
CA GLY A 200 2.17 -0.56 -12.13
C GLY A 200 3.62 -0.94 -12.46
N SER A 201 4.23 -0.32 -13.48
CA SER A 201 5.66 -0.51 -13.78
C SER A 201 6.56 0.31 -12.86
N GLY A 202 7.78 -0.19 -12.66
CA GLY A 202 8.80 0.49 -11.86
C GLY A 202 9.23 1.85 -12.42
N GLN A 203 9.30 2.00 -13.74
CA GLN A 203 9.60 3.28 -14.40
C GLN A 203 8.51 4.30 -14.11
N ARG A 204 7.24 3.90 -14.25
CA ARG A 204 6.11 4.78 -13.91
C ARG A 204 6.13 5.18 -12.43
N PHE A 205 6.35 4.21 -11.54
CA PHE A 205 6.50 4.49 -10.11
C PHE A 205 7.61 5.49 -9.81
N LYS A 206 8.78 5.35 -10.46
CA LYS A 206 9.91 6.27 -10.29
C LYS A 206 9.57 7.68 -10.73
N ILE A 207 8.94 7.85 -11.89
CA ILE A 207 8.50 9.16 -12.40
C ILE A 207 7.54 9.81 -11.39
N ASP A 208 6.51 9.08 -10.99
CA ASP A 208 5.48 9.60 -10.09
C ASP A 208 6.05 9.93 -8.70
N LEU A 209 6.96 9.11 -8.15
CA LEU A 209 7.65 9.37 -6.87
C LEU A 209 8.53 10.62 -6.95
N LEU A 210 9.31 10.77 -8.02
CA LEU A 210 10.18 11.94 -8.17
C LEU A 210 9.36 13.21 -8.36
N ASN A 211 8.25 13.17 -9.10
CA ASN A 211 7.35 14.30 -9.23
C ASN A 211 6.66 14.64 -7.91
N TYR A 212 6.32 13.63 -7.10
CA TYR A 212 5.78 13.82 -5.75
C TYR A 212 6.79 14.54 -4.85
N LEU A 213 8.04 14.07 -4.84
CA LEU A 213 9.11 14.68 -4.05
C LEU A 213 9.46 16.11 -4.53
N LYS A 214 9.49 16.36 -5.85
CA LYS A 214 9.67 17.71 -6.41
C LYS A 214 8.56 18.68 -5.98
N ALA A 215 7.36 18.19 -5.65
CA ALA A 215 6.28 19.07 -5.18
C ALA A 215 6.60 19.73 -3.82
N TYR A 216 7.52 19.16 -3.03
CA TYR A 216 8.04 19.79 -1.81
C TYR A 216 8.91 21.01 -2.13
N ASP A 217 9.56 21.03 -3.29
CA ASP A 217 10.56 22.03 -3.66
C ASP A 217 9.98 23.35 -4.19
N ARG A 218 8.65 23.47 -4.26
CA ARG A 218 7.94 24.60 -4.89
C ARG A 218 8.30 25.98 -4.33
N ARG A 219 8.60 26.07 -3.03
CA ARG A 219 8.95 27.34 -2.35
C ARG A 219 10.42 27.41 -1.95
N LYS A 220 10.99 26.28 -1.53
CA LYS A 220 12.37 26.13 -1.07
C LYS A 220 12.82 24.73 -1.42
N ILE A 221 14.10 24.60 -1.77
CA ILE A 221 14.73 23.29 -1.99
C ILE A 221 14.74 22.51 -0.66
N ILE A 222 14.05 21.37 -0.65
CA ILE A 222 13.91 20.42 0.45
C ILE A 222 14.32 19.01 -0.03
N CYS A 223 13.59 18.46 -1.00
CA CYS A 223 13.74 17.10 -1.50
C CYS A 223 14.65 16.98 -2.72
N LYS A 224 15.12 18.10 -3.32
CA LYS A 224 16.01 18.02 -4.48
C LYS A 224 17.22 17.09 -4.28
N PRO A 225 17.96 17.12 -3.14
CA PRO A 225 19.08 16.19 -2.93
C PRO A 225 18.64 14.72 -2.97
N LEU A 226 17.48 14.42 -2.38
CA LEU A 226 16.86 13.11 -2.41
C LEU A 226 16.48 12.69 -3.84
N THR A 227 15.83 13.58 -4.60
CA THR A 227 15.42 13.29 -5.98
C THR A 227 16.62 13.07 -6.89
N ASP A 228 17.67 13.90 -6.75
CA ASP A 228 18.89 13.80 -7.55
C ASP A 228 19.57 12.45 -7.28
N LYS A 229 19.63 12.03 -6.00
CA LYS A 229 20.18 10.72 -5.61
C LYS A 229 19.34 9.57 -6.18
N LEU A 230 18.02 9.62 -6.07
CA LEU A 230 17.10 8.58 -6.57
C LEU A 230 17.17 8.38 -8.10
N THR A 231 17.58 9.39 -8.88
CA THR A 231 17.76 9.21 -10.34
C THR A 231 18.79 8.12 -10.67
N HIS A 232 19.72 7.83 -9.76
CA HIS A 232 20.79 6.85 -9.90
C HIS A 232 20.40 5.43 -9.47
N TYR A 233 19.14 5.15 -9.13
CA TYR A 233 18.71 3.82 -8.70
C TYR A 233 17.72 3.19 -9.68
N ASP A 234 17.83 1.89 -9.89
CA ASP A 234 16.93 1.14 -10.77
C ASP A 234 15.64 0.75 -10.04
N PHE A 235 14.51 1.19 -10.59
CA PHE A 235 13.19 0.92 -10.06
C PHE A 235 12.49 -0.23 -10.81
N SER A 236 13.12 -0.82 -11.84
CA SER A 236 12.50 -1.80 -12.75
C SER A 236 11.85 -3.01 -12.06
N SER A 237 12.34 -3.38 -10.87
CA SER A 237 11.82 -4.49 -10.06
C SER A 237 10.49 -4.18 -9.35
N ILE A 238 10.11 -2.90 -9.23
CA ILE A 238 8.87 -2.49 -8.59
C ILE A 238 7.66 -2.86 -9.46
N LYS A 239 6.66 -3.47 -8.82
CA LYS A 239 5.37 -3.85 -9.40
C LYS A 239 4.24 -3.18 -8.62
N ALA A 240 4.19 -1.86 -8.65
CA ALA A 240 3.24 -1.04 -7.91
C ALA A 240 2.94 0.26 -8.67
N ALA A 241 1.75 0.82 -8.46
CA ALA A 241 1.39 2.16 -8.91
C ALA A 241 1.38 3.10 -7.69
N LEU A 242 2.02 4.27 -7.82
CA LEU A 242 2.00 5.28 -6.77
C LEU A 242 0.75 6.16 -6.91
N VAL A 243 -0.07 6.21 -5.86
CA VAL A 243 -1.19 7.15 -5.76
C VAL A 243 -0.88 8.07 -4.59
N ALA A 244 -0.62 9.35 -4.89
CA ALA A 244 -0.24 10.34 -3.90
C ALA A 244 -1.07 11.61 -4.04
N SER A 245 -1.05 12.45 -3.01
CA SER A 245 -1.71 13.76 -2.99
C SER A 245 -0.69 14.84 -2.67
N VAL A 246 -0.74 15.95 -3.42
CA VAL A 246 0.08 17.14 -3.15
C VAL A 246 -0.81 18.39 -3.13
N PRO A 247 -0.52 19.41 -2.31
CA PRO A 247 -1.32 20.63 -2.26
C PRO A 247 -1.41 21.34 -3.62
N GLY A 248 -2.55 21.96 -3.91
CA GLY A 248 -2.75 22.82 -5.08
C GLY A 248 -3.91 22.40 -5.98
N LYS A 249 -4.05 23.12 -7.10
CA LYS A 249 -5.04 22.86 -8.14
C LYS A 249 -4.36 22.12 -9.29
N HIS A 250 -4.93 20.99 -9.69
CA HIS A 250 -4.35 20.09 -10.68
C HIS A 250 -5.41 19.77 -11.74
N ASP A 251 -5.06 19.80 -13.03
CA ASP A 251 -6.00 19.42 -14.07
C ASP A 251 -6.12 17.89 -14.14
N SER A 252 -7.25 17.37 -13.67
CA SER A 252 -7.54 15.93 -13.70
C SER A 252 -7.62 15.31 -15.10
N ARG A 253 -7.71 16.14 -16.16
CA ARG A 253 -7.81 15.68 -17.56
C ARG A 253 -6.46 15.60 -18.26
N ASP A 254 -5.44 16.29 -17.74
CA ASP A 254 -4.10 16.28 -18.32
C ASP A 254 -3.40 14.95 -18.02
N MET A 255 -3.17 14.16 -19.06
CA MET A 255 -2.55 12.84 -18.96
C MET A 255 -1.01 12.90 -19.07
N SER A 256 -0.46 14.03 -19.52
CA SER A 256 0.98 14.21 -19.75
C SER A 256 1.77 14.45 -18.46
N GLU A 257 1.09 14.78 -17.36
CA GLU A 257 1.68 14.95 -16.04
C GLU A 257 1.23 13.87 -15.05
N THR A 258 2.01 13.72 -13.97
CA THR A 258 1.62 12.88 -12.83
C THR A 258 0.34 13.45 -12.22
N SER A 259 -0.70 12.61 -12.19
CA SER A 259 -1.97 12.90 -11.51
C SER A 259 -1.86 12.73 -10.00
N TRP A 260 -2.74 13.42 -9.27
CA TRP A 260 -2.81 13.36 -7.81
C TRP A 260 -4.21 12.99 -7.30
N GLY A 261 -4.27 12.47 -6.07
CA GLY A 261 -5.51 12.18 -5.34
C GLY A 261 -6.43 11.18 -6.05
N TRP A 262 -7.74 11.42 -5.95
CA TRP A 262 -8.76 10.55 -6.55
C TRP A 262 -8.65 10.44 -8.08
N ALA A 263 -8.10 11.45 -8.76
CA ALA A 263 -7.87 11.39 -10.20
C ALA A 263 -6.77 10.38 -10.56
N ALA A 264 -5.68 10.35 -9.77
CA ALA A 264 -4.63 9.33 -9.93
C ALA A 264 -5.16 7.92 -9.66
N LEU A 265 -5.96 7.77 -8.61
CA LEU A 265 -6.60 6.51 -8.27
C LEU A 265 -7.50 6.01 -9.41
N LYS A 266 -8.36 6.88 -9.94
CA LYS A 266 -9.20 6.60 -11.11
C LYS A 266 -8.38 6.10 -12.30
N ARG A 267 -7.27 6.77 -12.63
CA ARG A 267 -6.37 6.37 -13.73
C ARG A 267 -5.73 5.01 -13.46
N CYS A 268 -5.32 4.75 -12.23
CA CYS A 268 -4.75 3.44 -11.88
C CYS A 268 -5.77 2.32 -12.06
N LEU A 269 -6.97 2.51 -11.54
CA LEU A 269 -8.03 1.50 -11.59
C LEU A 269 -8.49 1.20 -13.02
N GLN A 270 -8.48 2.16 -13.95
CA GLN A 270 -8.75 1.93 -15.38
C GLN A 270 -7.84 0.88 -16.05
N HIS A 271 -6.72 0.52 -15.42
CA HIS A 271 -5.79 -0.49 -15.92
C HIS A 271 -5.93 -1.84 -15.22
N VAL A 272 -6.74 -1.92 -14.15
CA VAL A 272 -6.95 -3.14 -13.37
C VAL A 272 -8.06 -3.97 -14.04
N PRO A 273 -7.78 -5.21 -14.47
CA PRO A 273 -8.80 -6.09 -14.99
C PRO A 273 -9.70 -6.60 -13.85
N CYS A 274 -11.00 -6.49 -14.04
CA CYS A 274 -12.01 -7.01 -13.12
C CYS A 274 -12.86 -8.06 -13.82
N GLN A 275 -13.23 -9.12 -13.11
CA GLN A 275 -14.11 -10.17 -13.63
C GLN A 275 -15.55 -9.86 -13.25
N ASP A 276 -16.48 -10.08 -14.19
CA ASP A 276 -17.91 -9.94 -13.92
C ASP A 276 -18.44 -11.22 -13.28
N HIS A 277 -18.52 -11.22 -11.95
CA HIS A 277 -19.12 -12.30 -11.16
C HIS A 277 -20.48 -11.91 -10.59
N GLY A 278 -21.12 -10.85 -11.11
CA GLY A 278 -22.34 -10.28 -10.54
C GLY A 278 -22.04 -9.25 -9.44
N ASP A 279 -22.56 -9.47 -8.22
CA ASP A 279 -22.45 -8.51 -7.12
C ASP A 279 -20.99 -8.27 -6.71
N SER A 280 -20.55 -7.02 -6.81
CA SER A 280 -19.20 -6.58 -6.44
C SER A 280 -19.23 -5.56 -5.31
N ASP A 281 -18.26 -5.63 -4.40
CA ASP A 281 -18.10 -4.70 -3.29
C ASP A 281 -16.82 -3.88 -3.45
N ILE A 282 -16.90 -2.59 -3.13
CA ILE A 282 -15.74 -1.73 -2.88
C ILE A 282 -15.71 -1.43 -1.38
N VAL A 283 -14.63 -1.86 -0.74
CA VAL A 283 -14.41 -1.67 0.69
C VAL A 283 -13.35 -0.60 0.91
N VAL A 284 -13.74 0.42 1.65
CA VAL A 284 -12.87 1.53 2.06
C VAL A 284 -12.70 1.44 3.57
N GLN A 285 -11.47 1.32 4.03
CA GLN A 285 -11.14 1.31 5.45
C GLN A 285 -10.37 2.59 5.77
N VAL A 286 -10.85 3.34 6.76
CA VAL A 286 -10.26 4.62 7.18
C VAL A 286 -10.27 4.76 8.69
N SER A 287 -9.32 5.51 9.24
CA SER A 287 -9.29 5.90 10.66
C SER A 287 -9.87 7.29 10.90
N SER A 288 -10.06 8.10 9.85
CA SER A 288 -10.57 9.48 9.97
C SER A 288 -11.54 9.83 8.85
N ILE A 289 -12.61 10.54 9.20
CA ILE A 289 -13.61 11.08 8.27
C ILE A 289 -13.80 12.56 8.56
N ALA A 290 -13.39 13.40 7.60
CA ALA A 290 -13.60 14.85 7.63
C ALA A 290 -15.06 15.24 7.36
N THR A 291 -15.35 16.55 7.38
CA THR A 291 -16.65 17.07 6.93
C THR A 291 -16.72 17.03 5.40
N LEU A 292 -17.51 16.11 4.84
CA LEU A 292 -17.76 15.90 3.41
C LEU A 292 -18.94 16.75 2.89
N GLY A 293 -19.73 17.31 3.80
CA GLY A 293 -20.88 18.18 3.50
C GLY A 293 -22.21 17.57 3.91
N ALA A 294 -23.26 18.40 3.89
CA ALA A 294 -24.62 17.99 4.29
C ALA A 294 -25.32 17.05 3.29
N LYS A 295 -24.76 16.87 2.09
CA LYS A 295 -25.22 15.95 1.04
C LYS A 295 -24.05 15.07 0.64
N ASP A 296 -24.35 13.93 0.05
CA ASP A 296 -23.37 12.93 -0.38
C ASP A 296 -22.77 13.20 -1.77
N ASP A 297 -23.03 14.37 -2.38
CA ASP A 297 -22.61 14.72 -3.74
C ASP A 297 -21.10 14.50 -3.97
N TRP A 298 -20.24 15.00 -3.08
CA TRP A 298 -18.80 14.82 -3.20
C TRP A 298 -18.39 13.34 -3.04
N LEU A 299 -18.98 12.66 -2.05
CA LEU A 299 -18.70 11.25 -1.79
C LEU A 299 -19.09 10.40 -3.02
N GLN A 300 -20.34 10.49 -3.47
CA GLN A 300 -20.87 9.69 -4.56
C GLN A 300 -20.26 10.06 -5.92
N LYS A 301 -20.29 11.35 -6.28
CA LYS A 301 -19.97 11.81 -7.65
C LYS A 301 -18.48 12.06 -7.87
N THR A 302 -17.67 12.11 -6.81
CA THR A 302 -16.22 12.30 -6.92
C THR A 302 -15.46 11.08 -6.44
N LEU A 303 -15.53 10.74 -5.15
CA LEU A 303 -14.69 9.67 -4.60
C LEU A 303 -15.16 8.28 -5.07
N LEU A 304 -16.42 7.93 -4.80
CA LEU A 304 -16.96 6.61 -5.10
C LEU A 304 -17.05 6.34 -6.60
N GLU A 305 -17.47 7.32 -7.41
CA GLU A 305 -17.45 7.24 -8.87
C GLU A 305 -16.04 7.06 -9.46
N SER A 306 -15.00 7.52 -8.77
CA SER A 306 -13.61 7.27 -9.18
C SER A 306 -13.18 5.83 -8.89
N LEU A 307 -13.71 5.24 -7.82
CA LEU A 307 -13.43 3.86 -7.39
C LEU A 307 -14.11 2.80 -8.26
N THR A 308 -15.20 3.13 -8.97
CA THR A 308 -15.91 2.18 -9.86
C THR A 308 -15.14 1.83 -11.14
N ARG A 309 -14.04 2.52 -11.42
CA ARG A 309 -13.34 2.41 -12.69
C ARG A 309 -12.57 1.10 -12.77
N SER A 310 -12.56 0.47 -13.93
CA SER A 310 -11.78 -0.74 -14.20
C SER A 310 -11.39 -0.78 -15.67
N LYS A 311 -10.49 -1.70 -16.04
CA LYS A 311 -10.18 -2.00 -17.45
C LYS A 311 -11.35 -2.68 -18.18
N THR A 312 -12.23 -3.34 -17.45
CA THR A 312 -13.33 -4.12 -18.00
C THR A 312 -14.55 -3.22 -18.20
N PRO A 313 -15.02 -3.01 -19.45
CA PRO A 313 -16.25 -2.26 -19.69
C PRO A 313 -17.46 -3.03 -19.14
N SER A 314 -18.58 -2.34 -18.91
CA SER A 314 -19.91 -2.91 -18.58
C SER A 314 -20.09 -3.63 -17.23
N LEU A 315 -19.20 -3.44 -16.25
CA LEU A 315 -19.47 -3.92 -14.89
C LEU A 315 -20.63 -3.15 -14.25
N GLY A 316 -21.47 -3.88 -13.51
CA GLY A 316 -22.51 -3.28 -12.66
C GLY A 316 -21.91 -2.32 -11.62
N ARG A 317 -22.72 -1.38 -11.12
CA ARG A 317 -22.26 -0.46 -10.07
C ARG A 317 -22.01 -1.25 -8.77
N PRO A 318 -20.80 -1.23 -8.20
CA PRO A 318 -20.51 -1.97 -6.98
C PRO A 318 -21.21 -1.36 -5.77
N ARG A 319 -21.42 -2.18 -4.74
CA ARG A 319 -21.84 -1.69 -3.41
C ARG A 319 -20.64 -1.11 -2.68
N PHE A 320 -20.87 -0.07 -1.91
CA PHE A 320 -19.81 0.59 -1.15
C PHE A 320 -19.94 0.27 0.33
N LYS A 321 -18.81 -0.08 0.94
CA LYS A 321 -18.70 -0.38 2.37
C LYS A 321 -17.57 0.45 2.95
N VAL A 322 -17.85 1.16 4.03
CA VAL A 322 -16.88 1.95 4.78
C VAL A 322 -16.68 1.29 6.14
N VAL A 323 -15.52 0.69 6.34
CA VAL A 323 -15.13 0.09 7.62
C VAL A 323 -14.65 1.20 8.54
N PHE A 324 -15.36 1.41 9.65
CA PHE A 324 -15.04 2.44 10.63
C PHE A 324 -15.37 1.93 12.06
N PRO A 325 -14.41 1.93 13.00
CA PRO A 325 -14.64 1.37 14.33
C PRO A 325 -15.71 2.12 15.13
N THR A 326 -16.53 1.37 15.86
CA THR A 326 -17.47 1.92 16.86
C THR A 326 -16.81 2.06 18.23
N ALA A 327 -17.42 2.87 19.10
CA ALA A 327 -17.00 2.97 20.50
C ALA A 327 -17.06 1.63 21.24
N ASP A 328 -17.95 0.73 20.82
CA ASP A 328 -18.13 -0.59 21.42
C ASP A 328 -17.05 -1.59 21.01
N GLU A 329 -16.44 -1.42 19.85
CA GLU A 329 -15.25 -2.17 19.40
C GLU A 329 -13.95 -1.57 19.93
N ILE A 330 -13.88 -0.24 20.09
CA ILE A 330 -12.72 0.43 20.68
C ILE A 330 -12.57 0.06 22.16
N ARG A 331 -13.67 0.04 22.92
CA ARG A 331 -13.67 -0.25 24.36
C ARG A 331 -12.95 -1.56 24.74
N PRO A 332 -13.18 -2.71 24.07
CA PRO A 332 -12.50 -3.98 24.34
C PRO A 332 -11.19 -4.18 23.55
N SER A 333 -10.74 -3.20 22.75
CA SER A 333 -9.46 -3.30 22.04
C SER A 333 -8.26 -3.34 23.01
N LEU A 334 -7.07 -3.71 22.52
CA LEU A 334 -5.87 -3.92 23.33
C LEU A 334 -5.51 -2.70 24.22
N ASP A 335 -5.63 -1.48 23.70
CA ASP A 335 -5.40 -0.25 24.48
C ASP A 335 -6.72 0.42 24.94
N GLY A 336 -7.86 -0.24 24.75
CA GLY A 336 -9.19 0.27 25.07
C GLY A 336 -9.47 1.64 24.42
N TYR A 337 -10.05 2.56 25.20
CA TYR A 337 -10.36 3.91 24.69
C TYR A 337 -9.15 4.73 24.25
N ALA A 338 -7.92 4.37 24.65
CA ALA A 338 -6.72 5.06 24.18
C ALA A 338 -6.48 4.88 22.67
N SER A 339 -6.93 3.76 22.09
CA SER A 339 -6.92 3.53 20.63
C SER A 339 -7.82 4.53 19.89
N GLY A 340 -8.89 5.00 20.53
CA GLY A 340 -9.81 6.00 19.97
C GLY A 340 -9.18 7.37 19.72
N GLY A 341 -8.04 7.68 20.36
CA GLY A 341 -7.30 8.92 20.12
C GLY A 341 -6.74 9.05 18.70
N SER A 342 -6.72 7.97 17.92
CA SER A 342 -6.28 7.95 16.51
C SER A 342 -7.45 7.71 15.54
N ILE A 343 -8.70 7.70 16.04
CA ILE A 343 -9.93 7.47 15.27
C ILE A 343 -10.81 8.70 15.35
N HIS A 344 -11.10 9.32 14.21
CA HIS A 344 -11.70 10.66 14.18
C HIS A 344 -12.89 10.77 13.25
N THR A 345 -14.03 11.14 13.80
CA THR A 345 -15.15 11.69 13.04
C THR A 345 -15.85 12.76 13.89
N LYS A 346 -16.30 13.84 13.26
CA LYS A 346 -16.98 14.94 13.95
C LYS A 346 -18.48 14.84 13.67
N ILE A 347 -19.29 15.06 14.70
CA ILE A 347 -20.76 15.01 14.64
C ILE A 347 -21.42 16.25 15.26
N GLN A 348 -20.64 17.27 15.60
CA GLN A 348 -21.12 18.42 16.38
C GLN A 348 -21.90 19.44 15.54
N SER A 349 -21.58 19.60 14.25
CA SER A 349 -22.26 20.58 13.39
C SER A 349 -23.49 19.98 12.70
N SER A 350 -24.41 20.85 12.27
CA SER A 350 -25.60 20.42 11.50
C SER A 350 -25.24 19.73 10.18
N GLN A 351 -24.14 20.13 9.54
CA GLN A 351 -23.63 19.47 8.33
C GLN A 351 -23.11 18.06 8.64
N GLN A 352 -22.43 17.90 9.77
CA GLN A 352 -21.88 16.61 10.20
C GLN A 352 -22.98 15.64 10.64
N ALA A 353 -24.04 16.13 11.30
CA ALA A 353 -25.21 15.33 11.64
C ALA A 353 -25.89 14.78 10.36
N LYS A 354 -26.12 15.64 9.36
CA LYS A 354 -26.65 15.21 8.04
C LYS A 354 -25.70 14.26 7.31
N GLN A 355 -24.40 14.48 7.43
CA GLN A 355 -23.40 13.57 6.90
C GLN A 355 -23.51 12.16 7.48
N LEU A 356 -23.73 12.07 8.80
CA LEU A 356 -23.92 10.79 9.44
C LEU A 356 -25.15 10.03 8.91
N GLU A 357 -26.22 10.74 8.53
CA GLU A 357 -27.43 10.12 7.97
C GLU A 357 -27.13 9.34 6.68
N TYR A 358 -26.36 9.91 5.75
CA TYR A 358 -26.01 9.22 4.50
C TYR A 358 -24.81 8.27 4.62
N LEU A 359 -23.96 8.40 5.66
CA LEU A 359 -22.87 7.46 5.91
C LEU A 359 -23.33 6.19 6.62
N ARG A 360 -24.32 6.29 7.52
CA ARG A 360 -24.84 5.14 8.29
C ARG A 360 -25.15 3.90 7.45
N PRO A 361 -25.84 3.97 6.30
CA PRO A 361 -26.18 2.80 5.51
C PRO A 361 -24.97 2.07 4.90
N ILE A 362 -23.83 2.75 4.80
CA ILE A 362 -22.60 2.20 4.23
C ILE A 362 -21.51 1.97 5.28
N PHE A 363 -21.79 2.21 6.57
CA PHE A 363 -20.84 1.89 7.64
C PHE A 363 -20.87 0.42 8.01
N TYR A 364 -19.68 -0.14 8.18
CA TYR A 364 -19.43 -1.51 8.59
C TYR A 364 -18.44 -1.54 9.76
N HIS A 365 -18.60 -2.55 10.60
CA HIS A 365 -17.77 -2.82 11.76
C HIS A 365 -16.32 -3.15 11.37
N TRP A 366 -15.37 -2.74 12.21
CA TRP A 366 -13.96 -3.10 12.12
C TRP A 366 -13.73 -4.55 12.57
N ALA A 367 -14.25 -4.89 13.74
CA ALA A 367 -14.23 -6.22 14.31
C ALA A 367 -15.69 -6.65 14.49
N ASN A 368 -16.06 -7.71 13.80
CA ASN A 368 -17.43 -8.22 13.84
C ASN A 368 -17.70 -9.11 15.07
N ASP A 369 -16.95 -8.88 16.15
CA ASP A 369 -16.96 -9.59 17.42
C ASP A 369 -17.83 -8.90 18.47
N SER A 370 -18.43 -7.76 18.15
CA SER A 370 -19.43 -7.14 19.03
C SER A 370 -20.65 -8.06 19.20
N PRO A 371 -21.36 -8.02 20.35
CA PRO A 371 -22.57 -8.81 20.57
C PRO A 371 -23.71 -8.59 19.56
N ARG A 372 -23.58 -7.57 18.69
CA ARG A 372 -24.52 -7.23 17.61
C ARG A 372 -23.89 -7.35 16.21
N GLY A 373 -22.68 -7.93 16.09
CA GLY A 373 -21.99 -8.15 14.82
C GLY A 373 -22.71 -9.20 13.96
N ALA A 374 -22.85 -8.94 12.67
CA ALA A 374 -23.52 -9.83 11.72
C ALA A 374 -22.53 -10.87 11.18
N SER A 375 -22.80 -12.17 11.32
CA SER A 375 -21.87 -13.32 11.21
C SER A 375 -21.10 -13.58 9.90
N GLU A 376 -20.99 -12.64 8.97
CA GLU A 376 -20.32 -12.88 7.68
C GLU A 376 -19.33 -11.77 7.36
N PHE A 377 -18.03 -12.10 7.21
CA PHE A 377 -17.21 -11.47 6.17
C PHE A 377 -16.02 -12.34 5.71
N ASN A 378 -15.86 -12.41 4.39
CA ASN A 378 -14.64 -12.83 3.70
C ASN A 378 -13.77 -11.58 3.47
N PHE A 379 -12.45 -11.73 3.58
CA PHE A 379 -11.48 -10.65 3.34
C PHE A 379 -11.70 -9.97 1.97
N TYR A 380 -11.76 -8.64 1.96
CA TYR A 380 -11.92 -7.83 0.75
C TYR A 380 -10.62 -7.12 0.38
N VAL A 381 -10.54 -6.68 -0.88
CA VAL A 381 -9.54 -5.72 -1.35
C VAL A 381 -9.67 -4.44 -0.52
N VAL A 382 -8.72 -4.22 0.37
CA VAL A 382 -8.65 -3.03 1.23
C VAL A 382 -8.03 -1.90 0.41
N LEU A 383 -8.84 -0.93 0.00
CA LEU A 383 -8.33 0.37 -0.40
C LEU A 383 -8.17 1.20 0.87
N GLY A 384 -7.01 1.07 1.49
CA GLY A 384 -6.63 1.88 2.64
C GLY A 384 -6.39 3.32 2.19
N LEU A 385 -7.43 4.15 2.23
CA LEU A 385 -7.31 5.59 2.05
C LEU A 385 -6.90 6.18 3.40
N PHE A 386 -5.63 6.01 3.76
CA PHE A 386 -5.09 6.60 4.97
C PHE A 386 -4.83 8.09 4.69
N ALA A 387 -5.78 8.91 5.09
CA ALA A 387 -5.73 10.36 4.97
C ALA A 387 -4.79 10.98 5.98
#